data_AF-A0A8H7SVI7-F1
#
_entry.id   AF-A0A8H7SVI7-F1
#
_cell.length_a   1.000
_cell.length_b   1.000
_cell.length_c   1.000
_cell.angle_alpha   90.00
_cell.angle_beta   90.00
_cell.angle_gamma   90.00
#
_symmetry.space_group_name_H-M   'P 1'
#
loop_
_entity.id
_entity.type
_entity.pdbx_description
1 polymer ?
#
loop_
_entity_poly.entity_id
_entity_poly.type
_entity_poly.pdbx_seq_one_letter_code
_entity_poly.pdbx_strand_id
1 'polypeptide(L)'
;PTPAKSAILAPEPLPICVTFVVLRSTKIIAFLTAYLTGLPRGSMRTSAGFPLVQGHFYLPRAVMEPPVELQHKVFPWADEWLGKIRSGIAESSNSAISFLKMLVTFRVTFLQDVVFMKLKYPCHSIFVNPLFDDELFIQFSSDLQAAVIENEGNDPVNMQLRTAVPLIDQRLETMQKKIDNENALRNTQMQNILKQLSDISTGRVPLNINVSSVFPCLLGPHFGDESFVYQQVRQLWHCGHEE
;
A
#
# COMPACT_ATOMS: atom_id res chain seq x y z
N PRO A 1 -44.85 -72.06 5.94
CA PRO A 1 -43.93 -72.94 5.17
C PRO A 1 -42.87 -72.11 4.43
N THR A 2 -41.74 -71.90 5.11
CA THR A 2 -40.42 -71.64 4.52
C THR A 2 -39.93 -72.88 3.73
N PRO A 3 -38.94 -72.74 2.83
CA PRO A 3 -37.53 -72.88 3.24
C PRO A 3 -36.66 -71.74 2.65
N ALA A 4 -35.81 -71.04 3.40
CA ALA A 4 -34.57 -71.47 4.05
C ALA A 4 -33.50 -72.01 3.09
N LYS A 5 -32.52 -71.16 2.75
CA LYS A 5 -31.11 -71.54 2.53
C LYS A 5 -30.18 -70.42 3.03
N SER A 6 -29.52 -70.72 4.15
CA SER A 6 -28.27 -70.17 4.69
C SER A 6 -27.09 -70.48 3.71
N ALA A 7 -25.90 -69.88 3.72
CA ALA A 7 -25.12 -69.03 4.61
C ALA A 7 -23.99 -68.39 3.75
N ILE A 8 -23.29 -67.36 4.24
CA ILE A 8 -21.84 -67.34 4.51
C ILE A 8 -21.41 -65.93 4.94
N LEU A 9 -20.64 -65.90 6.02
CA LEU A 9 -20.13 -64.80 6.82
C LEU A 9 -18.79 -64.26 6.28
N ALA A 10 -18.58 -62.94 6.37
CA ALA A 10 -17.32 -62.19 6.63
C ALA A 10 -17.15 -60.96 5.70
N PRO A 11 -16.31 -59.97 6.06
CA PRO A 11 -16.28 -59.20 7.31
C PRO A 11 -16.46 -57.68 7.02
N GLU A 12 -16.80 -56.90 8.05
CA GLU A 12 -16.83 -55.43 7.97
C GLU A 12 -15.46 -54.82 7.63
N PRO A 13 -15.40 -53.79 6.77
CA PRO A 13 -14.28 -52.86 6.75
C PRO A 13 -14.63 -51.57 7.50
N LEU A 14 -13.89 -51.35 8.59
CA LEU A 14 -13.71 -50.07 9.29
C LEU A 14 -13.25 -48.93 8.33
N PRO A 15 -13.39 -47.66 8.75
CA PRO A 15 -13.67 -46.55 7.84
C PRO A 15 -12.44 -46.12 7.05
N ILE A 16 -12.58 -46.14 5.73
CA ILE A 16 -11.60 -45.56 4.81
C ILE A 16 -11.70 -44.03 4.93
N CYS A 17 -10.75 -43.49 5.69
CA CYS A 17 -10.02 -42.28 5.35
C CYS A 17 -10.83 -40.96 5.29
N VAL A 18 -11.08 -40.40 6.47
CA VAL A 18 -11.46 -38.99 6.71
C VAL A 18 -10.37 -38.00 6.22
N THR A 19 -9.25 -38.49 5.70
CA THR A 19 -8.12 -37.67 5.22
C THR A 19 -8.32 -37.07 3.82
N PHE A 20 -9.34 -37.50 3.05
CA PHE A 20 -9.57 -36.98 1.68
C PHE A 20 -10.47 -35.72 1.60
N VAL A 21 -11.12 -35.32 2.69
CA VAL A 21 -12.10 -34.21 2.69
C VAL A 21 -11.46 -32.84 2.93
N VAL A 22 -10.29 -32.77 3.57
CA VAL A 22 -9.70 -31.48 3.97
C VAL A 22 -8.90 -30.80 2.85
N LEU A 23 -8.32 -31.56 1.90
CA LEU A 23 -7.49 -31.00 0.81
C LEU A 23 -8.27 -30.52 -0.43
N ARG A 24 -9.57 -30.83 -0.54
CA ARG A 24 -10.44 -30.24 -1.58
C ARG A 24 -11.10 -28.93 -1.14
N SER A 25 -11.22 -28.68 0.16
CA SER A 25 -11.92 -27.48 0.67
C SER A 25 -11.11 -26.19 0.50
N THR A 26 -9.78 -26.21 0.58
CA THR A 26 -8.98 -24.97 0.39
C THR A 26 -8.95 -24.48 -1.05
N LYS A 27 -8.95 -25.38 -2.04
CA LYS A 27 -9.06 -25.00 -3.47
C LYS A 27 -10.47 -24.52 -3.84
N ILE A 28 -11.51 -25.12 -3.27
CA ILE A 28 -12.90 -24.70 -3.51
C ILE A 28 -13.20 -23.35 -2.84
N ILE A 29 -12.65 -23.10 -1.64
CA ILE A 29 -12.78 -21.80 -0.97
C ILE A 29 -11.99 -20.71 -1.71
N ALA A 30 -10.78 -21.00 -2.23
CA ALA A 30 -10.07 -20.08 -3.11
C ALA A 30 -10.84 -19.80 -4.41
N PHE A 31 -11.52 -20.81 -4.98
CA PHE A 31 -12.33 -20.64 -6.18
C PHE A 31 -13.57 -19.76 -5.92
N LEU A 32 -14.29 -19.98 -4.83
CA LEU A 32 -15.45 -19.18 -4.44
C LEU A 32 -15.07 -17.74 -4.04
N THR A 33 -13.88 -17.54 -3.48
CA THR A 33 -13.39 -16.21 -3.05
C THR A 33 -12.60 -15.46 -4.13
N ALA A 34 -12.17 -16.10 -5.22
CA ALA A 34 -11.46 -15.43 -6.31
C ALA A 34 -12.19 -15.44 -7.67
N TYR A 35 -13.18 -16.34 -7.87
CA TYR A 35 -13.79 -16.64 -9.17
C TYR A 35 -15.33 -16.70 -9.20
N LEU A 36 -16.05 -16.21 -8.18
CA LEU A 36 -17.53 -16.21 -8.19
C LEU A 36 -18.15 -15.46 -9.39
N THR A 37 -17.37 -14.57 -9.99
CA THR A 37 -17.49 -14.08 -11.37
C THR A 37 -16.24 -14.57 -12.07
N GLY A 38 -16.30 -15.17 -13.27
CA GLY A 38 -15.15 -15.80 -13.96
C GLY A 38 -13.91 -14.91 -14.27
N LEU A 39 -13.78 -13.76 -13.63
CA LEU A 39 -12.70 -12.80 -13.72
C LEU A 39 -11.95 -12.72 -12.38
N PRO A 40 -10.60 -12.73 -12.40
CA PRO A 40 -9.80 -12.53 -11.20
C PRO A 40 -10.08 -11.15 -10.56
N ARG A 41 -10.48 -11.16 -9.28
CA ARG A 41 -10.76 -9.92 -8.52
C ARG A 41 -9.60 -8.93 -8.51
N GLY A 42 -8.37 -9.43 -8.46
CA GLY A 42 -7.16 -8.61 -8.54
C GLY A 42 -7.11 -7.79 -9.83
N SER A 43 -7.35 -8.44 -10.98
CA SER A 43 -7.36 -7.79 -12.29
C SER A 43 -8.48 -6.77 -12.41
N MET A 44 -9.71 -7.12 -12.02
CA MET A 44 -10.85 -6.18 -12.07
C MET A 44 -10.58 -4.93 -11.23
N ARG A 45 -9.99 -5.11 -10.05
CA ARG A 45 -9.66 -4.01 -9.14
C ARG A 45 -8.57 -3.09 -9.71
N THR A 46 -7.49 -3.67 -10.24
CA THR A 46 -6.43 -2.88 -10.91
C THR A 46 -6.98 -2.12 -12.12
N SER A 47 -7.83 -2.75 -12.94
CA SER A 47 -8.49 -2.09 -14.07
C SER A 47 -9.43 -0.95 -13.64
N ALA A 48 -10.03 -1.05 -12.46
CA ALA A 48 -10.85 0.00 -11.87
C ALA A 48 -10.01 1.10 -11.15
N GLY A 49 -8.68 1.05 -11.25
CA GLY A 49 -7.78 2.06 -10.66
C GLY A 49 -7.47 1.88 -9.17
N PHE A 50 -7.84 0.74 -8.58
CA PHE A 50 -7.64 0.45 -7.16
C PHE A 50 -6.39 -0.41 -6.91
N PRO A 51 -5.76 -0.31 -5.72
CA PRO A 51 -4.56 -1.10 -5.39
C PRO A 51 -4.87 -2.60 -5.25
N LEU A 52 -3.87 -3.44 -5.53
CA LEU A 52 -3.94 -4.90 -5.39
C LEU A 52 -4.06 -5.41 -3.95
N VAL A 53 -3.97 -4.54 -2.94
CA VAL A 53 -4.11 -4.93 -1.53
C VAL A 53 -5.58 -4.81 -1.11
N GLN A 54 -6.13 -5.86 -0.48
CA GLN A 54 -7.53 -5.90 -0.05
C GLN A 54 -7.80 -4.87 1.07
N GLY A 55 -8.96 -4.21 1.04
CA GLY A 55 -9.41 -3.33 2.13
C GLY A 55 -9.00 -1.85 2.03
N HIS A 56 -8.29 -1.42 0.98
CA HIS A 56 -7.85 -0.02 0.83
C HIS A 56 -8.65 0.76 -0.23
N PHE A 57 -9.97 0.80 -0.10
CA PHE A 57 -10.77 1.71 -0.91
C PHE A 57 -11.65 2.57 0.01
N TYR A 58 -11.59 3.88 -0.21
CA TYR A 58 -12.43 4.85 0.46
C TYR A 58 -13.35 5.48 -0.58
N LEU A 59 -14.65 5.33 -0.39
CA LEU A 59 -15.67 5.95 -1.24
C LEU A 59 -16.36 7.03 -0.39
N PRO A 60 -15.98 8.31 -0.52
CA PRO A 60 -16.57 9.39 0.27
C PRO A 60 -18.10 9.41 0.13
N ARG A 61 -18.59 9.28 -1.10
CA ARG A 61 -20.03 9.25 -1.43
C ARG A 61 -20.82 8.09 -0.82
N ALA A 62 -20.14 7.03 -0.36
CA ALA A 62 -20.79 5.88 0.26
C ALA A 62 -20.96 6.01 1.78
N VAL A 63 -20.60 7.17 2.36
CA VAL A 63 -20.74 7.47 3.79
C VAL A 63 -22.19 7.40 4.26
N MET A 64 -23.15 7.66 3.37
CA MET A 64 -24.58 7.65 3.66
C MET A 64 -25.36 6.95 2.54
N GLU A 65 -26.32 6.12 2.92
CA GLU A 65 -27.26 5.50 1.98
C GLU A 65 -28.48 6.42 1.74
N PRO A 66 -28.98 6.51 0.49
CA PRO A 66 -30.20 7.28 0.21
C PRO A 66 -31.43 6.69 0.91
N PRO A 67 -32.41 7.50 1.34
CA PRO A 67 -33.67 7.01 1.88
C PRO A 67 -34.40 6.04 0.94
N VAL A 68 -34.99 4.97 1.47
CA VAL A 68 -35.67 3.93 0.67
C VAL A 68 -36.78 4.51 -0.22
N GLU A 69 -37.51 5.50 0.29
CA GLU A 69 -38.56 6.21 -0.46
C GLU A 69 -37.99 6.92 -1.69
N LEU A 70 -36.82 7.54 -1.57
CA LEU A 70 -36.12 8.18 -2.67
C LEU A 70 -35.56 7.14 -3.66
N GLN A 71 -35.05 6.01 -3.17
CA GLN A 71 -34.58 4.92 -4.02
C GLN A 71 -35.70 4.40 -4.94
N HIS A 72 -36.92 4.21 -4.42
CA HIS A 72 -38.06 3.75 -5.21
C HIS A 72 -38.51 4.74 -6.30
N LYS A 73 -38.16 6.03 -6.19
CA LYS A 73 -38.42 7.02 -7.26
C LYS A 73 -37.52 6.81 -8.49
N VAL A 74 -36.39 6.11 -8.33
CA VAL A 74 -35.45 5.80 -9.41
C VAL A 74 -35.75 4.39 -9.94
N PHE A 75 -36.07 4.26 -11.23
CA PHE A 75 -36.54 2.98 -11.84
C PHE A 75 -37.73 2.33 -11.09
N PRO A 76 -38.85 3.03 -10.81
CA PRO A 76 -39.92 2.55 -9.94
C PRO A 76 -40.51 1.19 -10.35
N TRP A 77 -40.52 0.92 -11.65
CA TRP A 77 -41.00 -0.34 -12.22
C TRP A 77 -40.15 -1.56 -11.86
N ALA A 78 -38.88 -1.41 -11.44
CA ALA A 78 -38.00 -2.55 -11.22
C ALA A 78 -38.49 -3.46 -10.08
N ASP A 79 -39.03 -2.88 -8.99
CA ASP A 79 -39.58 -3.66 -7.87
C ASP A 79 -40.88 -4.35 -8.26
N GLU A 80 -41.73 -3.67 -9.04
CA GLU A 80 -42.97 -4.23 -9.56
C GLU A 80 -42.69 -5.46 -10.42
N TRP A 81 -41.75 -5.36 -11.37
CA TRP A 81 -41.38 -6.48 -12.23
C TRP A 81 -40.70 -7.62 -11.44
N LEU A 82 -39.86 -7.31 -10.46
CA LEU A 82 -39.32 -8.32 -9.55
C LEU A 82 -40.43 -9.02 -8.77
N GLY A 83 -41.45 -8.28 -8.32
CA GLY A 83 -42.64 -8.81 -7.66
C GLY A 83 -43.40 -9.78 -8.57
N LYS A 84 -43.69 -9.36 -9.80
CA LYS A 84 -44.40 -10.18 -10.82
C LYS A 84 -43.67 -11.47 -11.17
N ILE A 85 -42.33 -11.45 -11.24
CA ILE A 85 -41.52 -12.65 -11.46
C ILE A 85 -41.59 -13.56 -10.23
N ARG A 86 -41.45 -13.01 -9.03
CA ARG A 86 -41.52 -13.78 -7.77
C ARG A 86 -42.88 -14.43 -7.54
N SER A 87 -43.96 -13.77 -7.97
CA SER A 87 -45.32 -14.29 -7.87
C SER A 87 -45.69 -15.25 -9.01
N GLY A 88 -44.78 -15.53 -9.96
CA GLY A 88 -45.01 -16.42 -11.09
C GLY A 88 -45.96 -15.85 -12.16
N ILE A 89 -46.23 -14.54 -12.14
CA ILE A 89 -47.09 -13.87 -13.13
C ILE A 89 -46.32 -13.60 -14.42
N ALA A 90 -45.03 -13.28 -14.31
CA ALA A 90 -44.15 -12.99 -15.43
C ALA A 90 -43.11 -14.11 -15.63
N GLU A 91 -42.63 -14.26 -16.86
CA GLU A 91 -41.60 -15.23 -17.21
C GLU A 91 -40.30 -14.98 -16.42
N SER A 92 -39.80 -16.03 -15.75
CA SER A 92 -38.59 -15.97 -14.95
C SER A 92 -37.37 -16.41 -15.76
N SER A 93 -36.61 -15.46 -16.30
CA SER A 93 -35.25 -15.74 -16.80
C SER A 93 -34.19 -15.28 -15.79
N ASN A 94 -33.13 -16.05 -15.62
CA ASN A 94 -32.02 -15.68 -14.74
C ASN A 94 -31.42 -14.32 -15.12
N SER A 95 -31.41 -14.01 -16.41
CA SER A 95 -30.95 -12.72 -16.94
C SER A 95 -31.88 -11.57 -16.54
N ALA A 96 -33.20 -11.72 -16.67
CA ALA A 96 -34.15 -10.69 -16.27
C ALA A 96 -34.08 -10.42 -14.75
N ILE A 97 -34.02 -11.48 -13.94
CA ILE A 97 -33.89 -11.35 -12.49
C ILE A 97 -32.58 -10.63 -12.13
N SER A 98 -31.47 -11.01 -12.75
CA SER A 98 -30.15 -10.40 -12.47
C SER A 98 -30.10 -8.95 -12.91
N PHE A 99 -30.68 -8.62 -14.07
CA PHE A 99 -30.77 -7.25 -14.58
C PHE A 99 -31.61 -6.36 -13.67
N LEU A 100 -32.79 -6.82 -13.25
CA LEU A 100 -33.63 -6.05 -12.33
C LEU A 100 -32.96 -5.86 -10.96
N LYS A 101 -32.31 -6.90 -10.43
CA LYS A 101 -31.49 -6.78 -9.21
C LYS A 101 -30.36 -5.76 -9.38
N MET A 102 -29.68 -5.77 -10.52
CA MET A 102 -28.64 -4.79 -10.84
C MET A 102 -29.21 -3.38 -10.83
N LEU A 103 -30.37 -3.14 -11.44
CA LEU A 103 -31.02 -1.82 -11.42
C LEU A 103 -31.38 -1.38 -10.01
N VAL A 104 -31.94 -2.27 -9.19
CA VAL A 104 -32.26 -1.97 -7.78
C VAL A 104 -30.99 -1.58 -7.01
N THR A 105 -29.91 -2.33 -7.17
CA THR A 105 -28.62 -1.99 -6.55
C THR A 105 -28.04 -0.68 -7.10
N PHE A 106 -28.20 -0.42 -8.41
CA PHE A 106 -27.66 0.76 -9.08
C PHE A 106 -28.33 2.05 -8.60
N ARG A 107 -29.58 2.02 -8.12
CA ARG A 107 -30.28 3.20 -7.58
C ARG A 107 -29.46 3.90 -6.49
N VAL A 108 -28.86 3.12 -5.59
CA VAL A 108 -28.04 3.65 -4.48
C VAL A 108 -26.84 4.41 -5.01
N THR A 109 -26.04 3.76 -5.87
CA THR A 109 -24.85 4.39 -6.45
C THR A 109 -25.20 5.57 -7.35
N PHE A 110 -26.29 5.47 -8.11
CA PHE A 110 -26.78 6.56 -8.95
C PHE A 110 -27.16 7.78 -8.12
N LEU A 111 -27.95 7.60 -7.05
CA LEU A 111 -28.36 8.70 -6.17
C LEU A 111 -27.18 9.32 -5.43
N GLN A 112 -26.20 8.54 -4.99
CA GLN A 112 -24.97 9.06 -4.38
C GLN A 112 -24.13 9.87 -5.38
N ASP A 113 -23.95 9.37 -6.61
CA ASP A 113 -23.10 10.01 -7.63
C ASP A 113 -23.73 11.28 -8.19
N VAL A 114 -25.05 11.27 -8.38
CA VAL A 114 -25.77 12.36 -9.04
C VAL A 114 -25.77 13.66 -8.23
N VAL A 115 -25.62 13.57 -6.90
CA VAL A 115 -25.42 14.73 -6.00
C VAL A 115 -24.18 15.52 -6.44
N PHE A 116 -23.02 14.85 -6.53
CA PHE A 116 -21.78 15.50 -6.95
C PHE A 116 -21.77 15.84 -8.45
N MET A 117 -22.48 15.05 -9.26
CA MET A 117 -22.64 15.35 -10.68
C MET A 117 -23.44 16.65 -10.89
N LYS A 118 -24.47 16.93 -10.07
CA LYS A 118 -25.26 18.16 -10.12
C LYS A 118 -24.43 19.39 -9.76
N LEU A 119 -23.54 19.25 -8.78
CA LEU A 119 -22.58 20.32 -8.41
C LEU A 119 -21.61 20.63 -9.55
N LYS A 120 -21.09 19.59 -10.21
CA LYS A 120 -20.06 19.75 -11.25
C LYS A 120 -20.63 20.16 -12.60
N TYR A 121 -21.85 19.72 -12.92
CA TYR A 121 -22.48 19.91 -14.23
C TYR A 121 -23.95 20.36 -14.10
N PRO A 122 -24.23 21.51 -13.47
CA PRO A 122 -25.60 21.93 -13.16
C PRO A 122 -26.52 22.07 -14.39
N CYS A 123 -25.95 22.34 -15.57
CA CYS A 123 -26.69 22.51 -16.81
C CYS A 123 -26.95 21.21 -17.59
N HIS A 124 -26.65 20.03 -17.02
CA HIS A 124 -26.85 18.76 -17.72
C HIS A 124 -28.35 18.42 -17.84
N SER A 125 -28.77 17.93 -19.01
CA SER A 125 -30.19 17.67 -19.34
C SER A 125 -30.89 16.67 -18.43
N ILE A 126 -30.12 15.75 -17.81
CA ILE A 126 -30.62 14.83 -16.77
C ILE A 126 -31.35 15.57 -15.64
N PHE A 127 -30.87 16.76 -15.26
CA PHE A 127 -31.37 17.51 -14.10
C PHE A 127 -32.71 18.23 -14.37
N VAL A 128 -33.25 18.13 -15.58
CA VAL A 128 -34.62 18.57 -15.90
C VAL A 128 -35.67 17.63 -15.29
N ASN A 129 -35.27 16.42 -14.86
CA ASN A 129 -36.19 15.47 -14.26
C ASN A 129 -36.72 15.96 -12.88
N PRO A 130 -38.04 15.87 -12.60
CA PRO A 130 -38.65 16.30 -11.34
C PRO A 130 -38.07 15.64 -10.08
N LEU A 131 -37.44 14.47 -10.20
CA LEU A 131 -36.72 13.81 -9.11
C LEU A 131 -35.72 14.76 -8.42
N PHE A 132 -35.10 15.67 -9.17
CA PHE A 132 -34.05 16.54 -8.68
C PHE A 132 -34.55 17.82 -7.99
N ASP A 133 -35.87 18.06 -8.05
CA ASP A 133 -36.58 19.11 -7.32
C ASP A 133 -37.36 18.55 -6.12
N ASP A 134 -37.29 17.23 -5.91
CA ASP A 134 -37.95 16.54 -4.82
C ASP A 134 -37.33 16.87 -3.46
N GLU A 135 -38.16 17.11 -2.45
CA GLU A 135 -37.71 17.49 -1.10
C GLU A 135 -36.77 16.43 -0.49
N LEU A 136 -37.07 15.14 -0.68
CA LEU A 136 -36.22 14.06 -0.18
C LEU A 136 -34.85 14.05 -0.86
N PHE A 137 -34.79 14.37 -2.15
CA PHE A 137 -33.53 14.47 -2.87
C PHE A 137 -32.72 15.68 -2.40
N ILE A 138 -33.35 16.83 -2.22
CA ILE A 138 -32.68 18.06 -1.78
C ILE A 138 -32.09 17.86 -0.38
N GLN A 139 -32.86 17.27 0.54
CA GLN A 139 -32.39 16.97 1.89
C GLN A 139 -31.22 15.98 1.86
N PHE A 140 -31.39 14.84 1.17
CA PHE A 140 -30.33 13.84 1.03
C PHE A 140 -29.05 14.43 0.43
N SER A 141 -29.18 15.28 -0.59
CA SER A 141 -28.06 15.95 -1.25
C SER A 141 -27.29 16.85 -0.28
N SER A 142 -27.99 17.61 0.55
CA SER A 142 -27.39 18.47 1.58
C SER A 142 -26.67 17.63 2.65
N ASP A 143 -27.35 16.62 3.18
CA ASP A 143 -26.82 15.77 4.24
C ASP A 143 -25.60 14.97 3.78
N LEU A 144 -25.60 14.47 2.53
CA LEU A 144 -24.48 13.74 1.96
C LEU A 144 -23.24 14.64 1.79
N GLN A 145 -23.44 15.87 1.35
CA GLN A 145 -22.34 16.83 1.22
C GLN A 145 -21.72 17.14 2.58
N ALA A 146 -22.55 17.41 3.61
CA ALA A 146 -22.07 17.64 4.97
C ALA A 146 -21.31 16.41 5.52
N ALA A 147 -21.88 15.21 5.38
CA ALA A 147 -21.25 13.97 5.84
C ALA A 147 -19.92 13.70 5.13
N VAL A 148 -19.80 13.99 3.83
CA VAL A 148 -18.54 13.84 3.11
C VAL A 148 -17.48 14.80 3.66
N ILE A 149 -17.82 16.08 3.86
CA ILE A 149 -16.90 17.09 4.41
C ILE A 149 -16.42 16.68 5.81
N GLU A 150 -17.33 16.25 6.68
CA GLU A 150 -16.98 15.78 8.03
C GLU A 150 -16.05 14.57 8.00
N ASN A 151 -16.22 13.69 7.00
CA ASN A 151 -15.42 12.48 6.83
C ASN A 151 -14.18 12.66 5.92
N GLU A 152 -13.89 13.85 5.40
CA GLU A 152 -12.69 14.09 4.57
C GLU A 152 -11.39 13.71 5.32
N GLY A 153 -11.38 13.87 6.65
CA GLY A 153 -10.27 13.47 7.51
C GLY A 153 -10.08 11.96 7.65
N ASN A 154 -11.08 11.15 7.30
CA ASN A 154 -11.08 9.69 7.41
C ASN A 154 -10.56 8.99 6.14
N ASP A 155 -10.11 9.74 5.13
CA ASP A 155 -9.41 9.15 4.00
C ASP A 155 -8.16 8.39 4.49
N PRO A 156 -8.04 7.07 4.23
CA PRO A 156 -6.92 6.26 4.70
C PRO A 156 -5.56 6.79 4.25
N VAL A 157 -5.48 7.48 3.10
CA VAL A 157 -4.23 8.13 2.67
C VAL A 157 -3.91 9.34 3.56
N ASN A 158 -4.90 10.21 3.81
CA ASN A 158 -4.74 11.33 4.74
C ASN A 158 -4.43 10.86 6.16
N MET A 159 -5.01 9.75 6.61
CA MET A 159 -4.72 9.17 7.94
C MET A 159 -3.27 8.66 8.03
N GLN A 160 -2.77 8.00 6.99
CA GLN A 160 -1.37 7.56 6.91
C GLN A 160 -0.41 8.75 6.93
N LEU A 161 -0.71 9.81 6.15
CA LEU A 161 0.08 11.04 6.14
C LEU A 161 0.09 11.70 7.53
N ARG A 162 -1.09 11.86 8.18
CA ARG A 162 -1.19 12.42 9.54
C ARG A 162 -0.40 11.64 10.58
N THR A 163 -0.32 10.31 10.44
CA THR A 163 0.46 9.46 11.33
C THR A 163 1.96 9.59 11.06
N ALA A 164 2.37 9.69 9.79
CA ALA A 164 3.77 9.74 9.39
C ALA A 164 4.44 11.11 9.64
N VAL A 165 3.70 12.21 9.53
CA VAL A 165 4.24 13.58 9.72
C VAL A 165 4.97 13.76 11.06
N PRO A 166 4.41 13.43 12.24
CA PRO A 166 5.12 13.60 13.51
C PRO A 166 6.36 12.69 13.64
N LEU A 167 6.33 11.50 13.02
CA LEU A 167 7.49 10.60 12.97
C LEU A 167 8.63 11.21 12.14
N ILE A 168 8.29 11.84 11.01
CA ILE A 168 9.26 12.54 10.16
C ILE A 168 9.81 13.74 10.92
N ASP A 169 8.96 14.54 11.57
CA ASP A 169 9.36 15.70 12.36
C ASP A 169 10.33 15.32 13.49
N GLN A 170 10.00 14.29 14.27
CA GLN A 170 10.89 13.77 15.32
C GLN A 170 12.25 13.32 14.77
N ARG A 171 12.27 12.70 13.57
CA ARG A 171 13.52 12.29 12.92
C ARG A 171 14.31 13.50 12.42
N LEU A 172 13.66 14.50 11.85
CA LEU A 172 14.29 15.75 11.43
C LEU A 172 14.88 16.50 12.63
N GLU A 173 14.15 16.62 13.75
CA GLU A 173 14.67 17.23 14.97
C GLU A 173 15.89 16.47 15.52
N THR A 174 15.84 15.14 15.51
CA THR A 174 16.95 14.31 15.99
C THR A 174 18.18 14.49 15.11
N MET A 175 18.00 14.54 13.79
CA MET A 175 19.08 14.82 12.85
C MET A 175 19.63 16.24 13.03
N GLN A 176 18.77 17.24 13.22
CA GLN A 176 19.18 18.62 13.47
C GLN A 176 20.03 18.73 14.74
N LYS A 177 19.57 18.14 15.85
CA LYS A 177 20.34 18.09 17.10
C LYS A 177 21.69 17.39 16.92
N LYS A 178 21.75 16.31 16.14
CA LYS A 178 23.01 15.63 15.84
C LYS A 178 23.97 16.52 15.05
N ILE A 179 23.46 17.20 14.02
CA ILE A 179 24.24 18.15 13.21
C ILE A 179 24.77 19.30 14.07
N ASP A 180 23.92 19.89 14.91
CA ASP A 180 24.30 21.00 15.79
C ASP A 180 25.35 20.57 16.82
N ASN A 181 25.20 19.36 17.40
CA ASN A 181 26.19 18.80 18.32
C ASN A 181 27.54 18.53 17.63
N GLU A 182 27.54 17.96 16.42
CA GLU A 182 28.76 17.74 15.65
C GLU A 182 29.43 19.07 15.27
N ASN A 183 28.65 20.08 14.90
CA ASN A 183 29.15 21.40 14.58
C ASN A 183 29.74 22.10 15.81
N ALA A 184 29.07 22.01 16.98
CA ALA A 184 29.59 22.53 18.24
C ALA A 184 30.91 21.85 18.65
N LEU A 185 31.01 20.53 18.48
CA LEU A 185 32.23 19.78 18.73
C LEU A 185 33.36 20.19 17.77
N ARG A 186 33.08 20.26 16.46
CA ARG A 186 34.07 20.75 15.47
C ARG A 186 34.53 22.16 15.78
N ASN A 187 33.61 23.05 16.15
CA ASN A 187 33.95 24.42 16.52
C ASN A 187 34.86 24.47 17.76
N THR A 188 34.57 23.65 18.77
CA THR A 188 35.39 23.56 19.99
C THR A 188 36.79 23.00 19.68
N GLN A 189 36.88 21.96 18.84
CA GLN A 189 38.15 21.43 18.37
C GLN A 189 38.95 22.47 17.58
N MET A 190 38.29 23.22 16.70
CA MET A 190 38.92 24.29 15.93
C MET A 190 39.47 25.39 16.85
N GLN A 191 38.70 25.81 17.86
CA GLN A 191 39.17 26.79 18.85
C GLN A 191 40.39 26.28 19.63
N ASN A 192 40.41 25.00 20.01
CA ASN A 192 41.56 24.40 20.67
C ASN A 192 42.80 24.38 19.76
N ILE A 193 42.64 24.04 18.48
CA ILE A 193 43.73 24.07 17.49
C ILE A 193 44.25 25.51 17.32
N LEU A 194 43.36 26.49 17.16
CA LEU A 194 43.74 27.90 17.04
C LEU A 194 44.49 28.40 18.27
N LYS A 195 44.07 27.98 19.47
CA LYS A 195 44.77 28.31 20.72
C LYS A 195 46.17 27.69 20.77
N GLN A 196 46.31 26.42 20.41
CA GLN A 196 47.62 25.76 20.33
C GLN A 196 48.56 26.45 19.34
N LEU A 197 48.07 26.82 18.16
CA LEU A 197 48.85 27.57 17.16
C LEU A 197 49.25 28.96 17.66
N SER A 198 48.38 29.65 18.39
CA SER A 198 48.69 30.92 19.04
C SER A 198 49.76 30.79 20.12
N ASP A 199 49.67 29.77 20.97
CA ASP A 199 50.64 29.54 22.04
C ASP A 199 52.04 29.19 21.47
N ILE A 200 52.07 28.51 20.31
CA ILE A 200 53.28 28.27 19.51
C ILE A 200 53.85 29.58 18.94
N SER A 201 53.02 30.39 18.27
CA SER A 201 53.51 31.59 17.56
C SER A 201 53.96 32.72 18.49
N THR A 202 53.41 32.77 19.71
CA THR A 202 53.80 33.74 20.75
C THR A 202 54.96 33.27 21.62
N GLY A 203 55.52 32.07 21.35
CA GLY A 203 56.69 31.52 22.06
C GLY A 203 56.39 31.01 23.47
N ARG A 204 55.12 30.80 23.82
CA ARG A 204 54.72 30.24 25.13
C ARG A 204 54.91 28.74 25.23
N VAL A 205 55.01 28.05 24.09
CA VAL A 205 55.24 26.59 24.00
C VAL A 205 56.39 26.33 23.01
N PRO A 206 57.39 25.51 23.36
CA PRO A 206 58.48 25.16 22.46
C PRO A 206 57.98 24.21 21.35
N LEU A 207 58.33 24.52 20.10
CA LEU A 207 58.13 23.62 18.96
C LEU A 207 59.21 22.55 18.95
N ASN A 208 58.84 21.31 19.25
CA ASN A 208 59.75 20.18 19.09
C ASN A 208 59.66 19.64 17.66
N ILE A 209 60.51 20.14 16.76
CA ILE A 209 60.63 19.62 15.39
C ILE A 209 61.57 18.43 15.44
N ASN A 210 61.01 17.22 15.42
CA ASN A 210 61.81 16.00 15.26
C ASN A 210 62.19 15.86 13.79
N VAL A 211 63.36 16.39 13.42
CA VAL A 211 63.95 16.17 12.10
C VAL A 211 64.68 14.83 12.14
N SER A 212 64.00 13.77 11.71
CA SER A 212 64.67 12.48 11.48
C SER A 212 65.51 12.57 10.20
N SER A 213 66.69 13.17 10.29
CA SER A 213 67.71 13.05 9.26
C SER A 213 68.30 11.63 9.33
N VAL A 214 67.88 10.75 8.42
CA VAL A 214 68.52 9.45 8.25
C VAL A 214 69.85 9.70 7.53
N PHE A 215 70.92 9.93 8.30
CA PHE A 215 72.30 9.80 7.82
C PHE A 215 72.88 8.52 8.43
N PRO A 216 73.01 7.43 7.65
CA PRO A 216 73.74 6.27 8.12
C PRO A 216 75.23 6.48 7.84
N CYS A 217 75.97 6.90 8.85
CA CYS A 217 77.40 6.58 8.90
C CYS A 217 77.53 5.26 9.65
N LEU A 218 78.04 4.21 9.00
CA LEU A 218 79.02 3.31 9.60
C LEU A 218 79.78 2.55 8.50
N LEU A 219 81.10 2.57 8.67
CA LEU A 219 82.16 1.97 7.86
C LEU A 219 81.95 0.46 7.59
N GLY A 220 82.40 -0.01 6.41
CA GLY A 220 82.22 -1.36 5.84
C GLY A 220 83.03 -2.51 6.51
N PRO A 221 83.45 -3.61 5.82
CA PRO A 221 83.70 -3.76 4.38
C PRO A 221 83.21 -5.08 3.71
N HIS A 222 83.46 -5.17 2.40
CA HIS A 222 83.63 -6.36 1.55
C HIS A 222 82.44 -7.06 0.86
N PHE A 223 82.64 -7.18 -0.47
CA PHE A 223 82.20 -8.19 -1.44
C PHE A 223 80.73 -8.22 -1.91
N GLY A 224 80.53 -7.63 -3.11
CA GLY A 224 79.92 -8.27 -4.28
C GLY A 224 78.46 -8.72 -4.20
N ASP A 225 77.55 -7.97 -4.83
CA ASP A 225 76.96 -8.38 -6.12
C ASP A 225 75.96 -7.30 -6.62
N GLU A 226 76.23 -6.74 -7.79
CA GLU A 226 75.28 -5.91 -8.54
C GLU A 226 74.22 -6.83 -9.18
N SER A 227 73.14 -7.17 -8.48
CA SER A 227 71.99 -7.77 -9.17
C SER A 227 70.61 -7.62 -8.52
N PHE A 228 70.49 -7.16 -7.27
CA PHE A 228 69.20 -7.30 -6.56
C PHE A 228 68.28 -6.05 -6.54
N VAL A 229 68.75 -4.87 -6.94
CA VAL A 229 67.95 -3.63 -6.82
C VAL A 229 67.10 -3.32 -8.07
N TYR A 230 67.38 -3.96 -9.21
CA TYR A 230 66.67 -3.68 -10.46
C TYR A 230 65.43 -4.55 -10.75
N GLN A 231 65.11 -5.54 -9.89
CA GLN A 231 63.92 -6.39 -10.10
C GLN A 231 62.67 -5.98 -9.30
N GLN A 232 62.80 -5.17 -8.24
CA GLN A 232 61.63 -4.80 -7.42
C GLN A 232 60.91 -3.52 -7.89
N VAL A 233 61.52 -2.70 -8.75
CA VAL A 233 60.94 -1.44 -9.25
C VAL A 233 60.25 -1.59 -10.62
N ARG A 234 60.39 -2.73 -11.30
CA ARG A 234 59.77 -2.99 -12.61
C ARG A 234 58.40 -3.68 -12.57
N GLN A 235 57.98 -4.23 -11.42
CA GLN A 235 56.69 -4.92 -11.29
C GLN A 235 55.56 -4.08 -10.67
N LEU A 236 55.85 -2.86 -10.19
CA LEU A 236 54.83 -1.97 -9.60
C LEU A 236 54.55 -0.70 -10.42
N TRP A 237 55.10 -0.58 -11.62
CA TRP A 237 54.87 0.56 -12.53
C TRP A 237 54.07 0.20 -13.80
N HIS A 238 53.43 -0.98 -13.85
CA HIS A 238 52.64 -1.43 -15.01
C HIS A 238 51.21 -1.93 -14.69
N CYS A 239 50.62 -1.54 -13.58
CA CYS A 239 49.18 -1.76 -13.33
C CYS A 239 48.56 -0.50 -12.72
N GLY A 240 48.20 0.45 -13.58
CA GLY A 240 47.57 1.70 -13.17
C GLY A 240 47.40 2.72 -14.30
N HIS A 241 47.12 2.27 -15.53
CA HIS A 241 46.50 3.09 -16.57
C HIS A 241 46.12 2.20 -17.76
N GLU A 242 44.85 1.77 -17.81
CA GLU A 242 44.00 1.50 -18.99
C GLU A 242 42.79 0.65 -18.58
N GLU A 243 41.72 1.34 -18.17
CA GLU A 243 40.30 1.21 -18.58
C GLU A 243 39.40 1.96 -17.59
#